data_AF-A0A2E5IYS9-F1
#
_entry.id   AF-A0A2E5IYS9-F1
#
_cell.length_a   1.000
_cell.length_b   1.000
_cell.length_c   1.000
_cell.angle_alpha   90.00
_cell.angle_beta   90.00
_cell.angle_gamma   90.00
#
_symmetry.space_group_name_H-M   'P 1'
#
loop_
_entity.id
_entity.type
_entity.pdbx_description
1 polymer ?
#
loop_
_entity_poly.entity_id
_entity_poly.type
_entity_poly.pdbx_seq_one_letter_code
_entity_poly.pdbx_strand_id
1 'polypeptide(L)'
;MTPTKRFSGSGNSVYQAYVARQRRSLKVERSLLAQAQVRVLEAWFCCLTFSDEPGFEPDLHDARAELRDAEAELDAVEARVTRAEARLEKFERRLLSLTTGPPEA
;
A
#
# COMPACT_ATOMS: atom_id res chain seq x y z
N MET A 1 16.62 40.35 25.46
CA MET A 1 16.06 39.97 24.14
C MET A 1 16.84 38.77 23.62
N THR A 2 16.29 37.58 23.75
CA THR A 2 16.88 36.35 23.22
C THR A 2 16.53 36.23 21.74
N PRO A 3 17.50 35.91 20.85
CA PRO A 3 17.21 35.79 19.43
C PRO A 3 16.47 34.45 19.20
N THR A 4 15.22 34.54 18.78
CA THR A 4 14.47 33.42 18.24
C THR A 4 15.19 32.93 16.98
N LYS A 5 15.96 31.84 17.12
CA LYS A 5 16.50 31.08 16.00
C LYS A 5 15.32 30.65 15.12
N ARG A 6 15.06 31.40 14.04
CA ARG A 6 14.22 30.93 12.94
C ARG A 6 14.90 29.69 12.37
N PHE A 7 14.36 28.52 12.70
CA PHE A 7 14.81 27.25 12.14
C PHE A 7 14.68 27.35 10.62
N SER A 8 15.82 27.25 9.94
CA SER A 8 16.00 27.50 8.52
C SER A 8 15.06 26.66 7.65
N GLY A 9 14.40 27.28 6.68
CA GLY A 9 13.45 26.68 5.73
C GLY A 9 13.96 25.52 4.87
N SER A 10 15.23 25.12 4.99
CA SER A 10 15.83 23.97 4.30
C SER A 10 15.27 22.62 4.81
N GLY A 11 15.19 22.42 6.14
CA GLY A 11 14.78 21.15 6.73
C GLY A 11 13.31 20.79 6.49
N ASN A 12 12.43 21.79 6.46
CA ASN A 12 11.02 21.59 6.11
C ASN A 12 10.87 21.17 4.65
N SER A 13 11.66 21.73 3.73
CA SER A 13 11.60 21.34 2.30
C SER A 13 12.05 19.89 2.06
N VAL A 14 13.07 19.42 2.78
CA VAL A 14 13.57 18.03 2.67
C VAL A 14 12.55 17.04 3.23
N TYR A 15 11.93 17.36 4.37
CA TYR A 15 10.92 16.49 4.97
C TYR A 15 9.63 16.45 4.13
N GLN A 16 9.22 17.58 3.55
CA GLN A 16 8.12 17.63 2.57
C GLN A 16 8.41 16.75 1.34
N ALA A 17 9.62 16.82 0.79
CA ALA A 17 10.03 15.98 -0.33
C ALA A 17 10.00 14.48 0.03
N TYR A 18 10.41 14.14 1.24
CA TYR A 18 10.33 12.77 1.76
C TYR A 18 8.87 12.28 1.85
N VAL A 19 7.97 13.07 2.44
CA VAL A 19 6.53 12.71 2.52
C VAL A 19 5.93 12.56 1.12
N ALA A 20 6.26 13.46 0.19
CA ALA A 20 5.82 13.36 -1.19
C ALA A 20 6.32 12.08 -1.88
N ARG A 21 7.55 11.63 -1.59
CA ARG A 21 8.07 10.34 -2.07
C ARG A 21 7.31 9.17 -1.47
N GLN A 22 7.00 9.19 -0.18
CA GLN A 22 6.21 8.15 0.47
C GLN A 22 4.80 8.04 -0.14
N ARG A 23 4.14 9.17 -0.45
CA ARG A 23 2.85 9.18 -1.17
C ARG A 23 2.93 8.52 -2.54
N ARG A 24 3.98 8.82 -3.31
CA ARG A 24 4.20 8.16 -4.61
C ARG A 24 4.44 6.66 -4.47
N SER A 25 5.23 6.26 -3.47
CA SER A 25 5.47 4.84 -3.16
C SER A 25 4.16 4.14 -2.81
N LEU A 26 3.33 4.73 -1.94
CA LEU A 26 2.04 4.16 -1.55
C LEU A 26 1.08 4.04 -2.75
N LYS A 27 1.12 5.01 -3.68
CA LYS A 27 0.34 4.91 -4.92
C LYS A 27 0.72 3.67 -5.73
N VAL A 28 2.02 3.35 -5.83
CA VAL A 28 2.49 2.13 -6.50
C VAL A 28 2.03 0.88 -5.76
N GLU A 29 2.16 0.84 -4.43
CA GLU A 29 1.68 -0.30 -3.62
C GLU A 29 0.17 -0.53 -3.79
N ARG A 30 -0.64 0.54 -3.84
CA ARG A 30 -2.09 0.43 -4.12
C ARG A 30 -2.39 -0.05 -5.54
N SER A 31 -1.56 0.30 -6.52
CA SER A 31 -1.68 -0.26 -7.87
C SER A 31 -1.35 -1.76 -7.90
N LEU A 32 -0.34 -2.19 -7.15
CA LEU A 32 -0.03 -3.62 -6.99
C LEU A 32 -1.16 -4.36 -6.28
N LEU A 33 -1.77 -3.76 -5.25
CA LEU A 33 -2.93 -4.32 -4.57
C LEU A 33 -4.09 -4.57 -5.55
N ALA A 34 -4.42 -3.56 -6.37
CA ALA A 34 -5.46 -3.71 -7.38
C ALA A 34 -5.15 -4.83 -8.39
N GLN A 35 -3.89 -4.99 -8.79
CA GLN A 35 -3.47 -6.08 -9.68
C GLN A 35 -3.60 -7.45 -9.01
N ALA A 36 -3.19 -7.58 -7.75
CA ALA A 36 -3.34 -8.83 -6.98
C ALA A 36 -4.82 -9.21 -6.81
N GLN A 37 -5.69 -8.23 -6.53
CA GLN A 37 -7.14 -8.44 -6.47
C GLN A 37 -7.71 -8.98 -7.79
N VAL A 38 -7.28 -8.41 -8.94
CA VAL A 38 -7.69 -8.91 -10.25
C VAL A 38 -7.22 -10.34 -10.47
N ARG A 39 -5.96 -10.67 -10.14
CA ARG A 39 -5.43 -12.04 -10.27
C ARG A 39 -6.21 -13.06 -9.45
N VAL A 40 -6.56 -12.73 -8.21
CA VAL A 40 -7.39 -13.60 -7.37
C VAL A 40 -8.75 -13.83 -8.01
N LEU A 41 -9.38 -12.78 -8.55
CA LEU A 41 -10.67 -12.91 -9.24
C LEU A 41 -10.56 -13.77 -10.51
N GLU A 42 -9.49 -13.60 -11.29
CA GLU A 42 -9.23 -14.41 -12.48
C GLU A 42 -9.05 -15.89 -12.11
N ALA A 43 -8.19 -16.21 -11.14
CA ALA A 43 -7.96 -17.58 -10.69
C ALA A 43 -9.21 -18.21 -10.08
N TRP A 44 -10.01 -17.43 -9.34
CA TRP A 44 -11.27 -17.87 -8.79
C TRP A 44 -12.30 -18.18 -9.89
N PHE A 45 -12.39 -17.34 -10.92
CA PHE A 45 -13.26 -17.57 -12.07
C PHE A 45 -12.86 -18.82 -12.85
N CYS A 46 -11.57 -19.06 -13.04
CA CYS A 46 -11.07 -20.32 -13.62
C CYS A 46 -11.52 -21.53 -12.79
N CYS A 47 -11.34 -21.50 -11.47
CA CYS A 47 -11.78 -22.58 -10.58
C CYS A 47 -13.28 -22.87 -10.70
N LEU A 48 -14.12 -21.83 -10.78
CA LEU A 48 -15.56 -21.99 -10.92
C LEU A 48 -15.99 -22.52 -12.29
N THR A 49 -15.32 -22.07 -13.36
CA THR A 49 -15.73 -22.42 -14.73
C THR A 49 -15.59 -23.91 -14.97
N PHE A 50 -14.55 -24.53 -14.42
CA PHE A 50 -14.26 -25.95 -14.66
C PHE A 50 -14.77 -26.87 -13.54
N SER A 51 -15.34 -26.36 -12.44
CA SER A 51 -15.65 -27.17 -11.24
C SER A 51 -16.63 -28.32 -11.49
N ASP A 52 -17.48 -28.19 -12.50
CA ASP A 52 -18.53 -29.16 -12.83
C ASP A 52 -18.27 -29.91 -14.15
N GLU A 53 -17.13 -29.66 -14.83
CA GLU A 53 -16.79 -30.31 -16.09
C GLU A 53 -15.97 -31.59 -15.87
N PRO A 54 -16.50 -32.78 -16.20
CA PRO A 54 -15.74 -34.03 -16.07
C PRO A 54 -14.57 -34.06 -17.06
N GLY A 55 -13.40 -34.53 -16.61
CA GLY A 55 -12.18 -34.61 -17.42
C GLY A 55 -11.22 -33.42 -17.27
N PHE A 56 -11.60 -32.40 -16.50
CA PHE A 56 -10.76 -31.23 -16.18
C PHE A 56 -10.13 -31.30 -14.78
N GLU A 57 -10.10 -32.46 -14.13
CA GLU A 57 -9.60 -32.61 -12.76
C GLU A 57 -8.13 -32.14 -12.58
N PRO A 58 -7.20 -32.40 -13.52
CA PRO A 58 -5.84 -31.87 -13.45
C PRO A 58 -5.82 -30.34 -13.57
N ASP A 59 -6.57 -29.77 -14.53
CA ASP A 59 -6.62 -28.32 -14.74
C ASP A 59 -7.25 -27.60 -13.54
N LEU A 60 -8.25 -28.21 -12.90
CA LEU A 60 -8.82 -27.77 -11.63
C LEU A 60 -7.82 -27.81 -10.47
N HIS A 61 -6.95 -28.81 -10.43
CA HIS A 61 -5.92 -28.89 -9.41
C HIS A 61 -4.93 -27.73 -9.54
N ASP A 62 -4.47 -27.48 -10.75
CA ASP A 62 -3.54 -26.40 -11.07
C ASP A 62 -4.20 -25.03 -10.84
N ALA A 63 -5.44 -24.83 -11.30
CA ALA A 63 -6.20 -23.60 -11.04
C ALA A 63 -6.38 -23.32 -9.54
N ARG A 64 -6.60 -24.36 -8.71
CA ARG A 64 -6.68 -24.22 -7.25
C ARG A 64 -5.34 -23.93 -6.59
N ALA A 65 -4.23 -24.33 -7.21
CA ALA A 65 -2.90 -23.97 -6.75
C ALA A 65 -2.64 -22.50 -7.07
N GLU A 66 -2.93 -22.06 -8.30
CA GLU A 66 -2.82 -20.66 -8.72
C GLU A 66 -3.68 -19.73 -7.87
N LEU A 67 -4.91 -20.12 -7.55
CA LEU A 67 -5.78 -19.34 -6.65
C LEU A 67 -5.14 -19.16 -5.27
N ARG A 68 -4.59 -20.23 -4.69
CA ARG A 68 -3.92 -20.16 -3.37
C ARG A 68 -2.68 -19.25 -3.41
N ASP A 69 -1.91 -19.33 -4.48
CA ASP A 69 -0.74 -18.46 -4.65
C ASP A 69 -1.15 -16.99 -4.84
N ALA A 70 -2.21 -16.73 -5.61
CA ALA A 70 -2.76 -15.39 -5.80
C ALA A 70 -3.33 -14.81 -4.50
N GLU A 71 -4.03 -15.61 -3.69
CA GLU A 71 -4.54 -15.21 -2.37
C GLU A 71 -3.39 -14.87 -1.42
N ALA A 72 -2.32 -15.67 -1.41
CA ALA A 72 -1.14 -15.38 -0.60
C ALA A 72 -0.40 -14.10 -1.05
N GLU A 73 -0.33 -13.84 -2.36
CA GLU A 73 0.20 -12.59 -2.90
C GLU A 73 -0.66 -11.39 -2.47
N LEU A 74 -1.98 -11.52 -2.54
CA LEU A 74 -2.93 -10.49 -2.13
C LEU A 74 -2.75 -10.13 -0.64
N ASP A 75 -2.75 -11.12 0.25
CA ASP A 75 -2.54 -10.92 1.69
C ASP A 75 -1.22 -10.20 1.99
N ALA A 76 -0.15 -10.58 1.30
CA ALA A 76 1.16 -9.96 1.46
C ALA A 76 1.18 -8.50 1.01
N VAL A 77 0.51 -8.18 -0.11
CA VAL A 77 0.43 -6.81 -0.63
C VAL A 77 -0.51 -5.95 0.23
N GLU A 78 -1.63 -6.47 0.70
CA GLU A 78 -2.52 -5.79 1.66
C GLU A 78 -1.76 -5.38 2.92
N ALA A 79 -1.02 -6.31 3.52
CA ALA A 79 -0.21 -6.03 4.71
C ALA A 79 0.85 -4.93 4.44
N ARG A 80 1.45 -4.89 3.25
CA ARG A 80 2.40 -3.83 2.85
C ARG A 80 1.71 -2.47 2.74
N VAL A 81 0.55 -2.41 2.09
CA VAL A 81 -0.25 -1.18 1.94
C VAL A 81 -0.64 -0.64 3.30
N THR A 82 -1.22 -1.46 4.18
CA THR A 82 -1.62 -1.04 5.54
C THR A 82 -0.45 -0.46 6.33
N ARG A 83 0.73 -1.13 6.29
CA ARG A 83 1.93 -0.63 6.97
C ARG A 83 2.43 0.68 6.36
N ALA A 84 2.38 0.81 5.03
CA ALA A 84 2.79 2.03 4.33
C ALA A 84 1.85 3.21 4.66
N GLU A 85 0.55 2.98 4.73
CA GLU A 85 -0.46 3.97 5.12
C GLU A 85 -0.23 4.47 6.54
N ALA A 86 -0.09 3.57 7.51
CA ALA A 86 0.16 3.94 8.90
C ALA A 86 1.46 4.75 9.07
N ARG A 87 2.51 4.40 8.33
CA ARG A 87 3.77 5.16 8.32
C ARG A 87 3.60 6.53 7.70
N LEU A 88 2.91 6.62 6.57
CA LEU A 88 2.66 7.90 5.89
C LEU A 88 1.85 8.84 6.78
N GLU A 89 0.80 8.35 7.41
CA GLU A 89 -0.05 9.13 8.32
C GLU A 89 0.76 9.72 9.48
N LYS A 90 1.67 8.91 10.08
CA LYS A 90 2.61 9.40 11.10
C LYS A 90 3.51 10.52 10.55
N PHE A 91 4.01 10.37 9.32
CA PHE A 91 4.87 11.38 8.72
C PHE A 91 4.13 12.66 8.39
N GLU A 92 2.89 12.57 7.92
CA GLU A 92 2.02 13.70 7.61
C GLU A 92 1.65 14.50 8.87
N ARG A 93 1.31 13.82 9.98
CA ARG A 93 1.09 14.49 11.27
C ARG A 93 2.31 15.29 11.73
N ARG A 94 3.51 14.70 11.62
CA ARG A 94 4.75 15.41 11.93
C ARG A 94 4.99 16.58 10.98
N LEU A 95 4.69 16.44 9.69
CA LEU A 95 4.84 17.53 8.73
C LEU A 95 3.93 18.70 9.11
N LEU A 96 2.67 18.41 9.43
CA LEU A 96 1.71 19.40 9.89
C LEU A 96 2.28 20.19 11.08
N SER A 97 2.72 19.50 12.13
CA SER A 97 3.30 20.14 13.34
C SER A 97 4.51 21.05 13.05
N LEU A 98 5.32 20.70 12.04
CA LEU A 98 6.48 21.48 11.62
C LEU A 98 6.11 22.70 10.78
N THR A 99 4.92 22.70 10.17
CA THR A 99 4.43 23.76 9.28
C THR A 99 3.46 24.73 9.94
N THR A 100 2.65 24.28 10.91
CA THR A 100 1.62 25.11 11.54
C THR A 100 2.04 25.73 12.87
N GLY A 101 3.21 25.37 13.41
CA GLY A 101 3.64 25.79 14.76
C GLY A 101 2.86 25.08 15.88
N PRO A 102 3.27 25.23 17.16
CA PRO A 102 2.54 24.65 18.29
C PRO A 102 1.13 25.25 18.36
N PRO A 103 0.11 24.48 18.80
CA PRO A 103 -1.22 25.03 19.03
C PRO A 103 -1.09 26.18 20.04
N GLU A 104 -1.67 27.35 19.71
CA GLU A 104 -1.79 28.45 20.67
C GLU A 104 -2.55 27.93 21.90
N ALA A 105 -1.91 28.06 23.07
CA ALA A 105 -2.41 27.61 24.35
C ALA A 105 -3.41 28.60 24.94
#